data_AF-A0A660N6D0-F1
#
_entry.id   AF-A0A660N6D0-F1
#
_cell.length_a   1.000
_cell.length_b   1.000
_cell.length_c   1.000
_cell.angle_alpha   90.00
_cell.angle_beta   90.00
_cell.angle_gamma   90.00
#
_symmetry.space_group_name_H-M   'P 1'
#
loop_
_entity.id
_entity.type
_entity.pdbx_description
1 polymer ?
#
loop_
_entity_poly.entity_id
_entity_poly.type
_entity_poly.pdbx_seq_one_letter_code
_entity_poly.pdbx_strand_id
1 'polypeptide(L)' 'VVKVKVLEVDAARKRIALTMRLDDEAGATKGNRSSESKHSERRDRKPQRNDRAPTNSAMADAFAKLKK' A
#
# COMPACT_ATOMS: atom_id res chain seq x y z
N VAL A 1 -8.85 -3.87 28.91
CA VAL A 1 -9.81 -4.88 28.39
C VAL A 1 -10.67 -4.21 27.33
N VAL A 2 -10.94 -4.85 26.19
CA VAL A 2 -11.70 -4.27 25.07
C VAL A 2 -12.94 -5.09 24.76
N LYS A 3 -14.00 -4.45 24.25
CA LYS A 3 -15.23 -5.11 23.78
C LYS A 3 -15.21 -5.12 22.25
N VAL A 4 -15.38 -6.30 21.65
CA VAL A 4 -15.33 -6.51 20.20
C VAL A 4 -16.47 -7.43 19.75
N LYS A 5 -16.89 -7.27 18.50
CA LYS A 5 -17.87 -8.14 17.81
C LYS A 5 -17.14 -9.07 16.84
N VAL A 6 -17.58 -10.32 16.75
CA VAL A 6 -17.03 -11.33 15.84
C VAL A 6 -17.76 -11.25 14.51
N LEU A 7 -17.00 -11.18 13.41
CA LEU A 7 -17.55 -11.14 12.06
C LEU A 7 -17.50 -12.51 11.38
N GLU A 8 -16.35 -13.19 11.45
CA GLU A 8 -16.12 -14.49 10.80
C GLU A 8 -15.20 -15.37 11.65
N VAL A 9 -15.37 -16.69 11.54
CA VAL A 9 -14.55 -17.71 12.22
C VAL A 9 -14.02 -18.71 11.20
N ASP A 10 -12.70 -18.87 11.17
CA ASP A 10 -12.01 -19.90 10.39
C ASP A 10 -11.30 -20.87 11.34
N ALA A 11 -11.97 -22.01 11.59
CA ALA A 11 -11.46 -23.03 12.49
C ALA A 11 -10.24 -23.78 11.92
N ALA A 12 -10.20 -24.00 10.60
CA ALA A 12 -9.10 -24.73 9.95
C ALA A 12 -7.77 -24.01 10.12
N ARG A 13 -7.80 -22.67 10.01
CA ARG A 13 -6.60 -21.82 10.16
C ARG A 13 -6.46 -21.21 11.55
N LYS A 14 -7.36 -21.51 12.48
CA LYS A 14 -7.42 -20.94 13.84
C LYS A 14 -7.44 -19.40 13.82
N ARG A 15 -8.25 -18.80 12.95
CA ARG A 15 -8.37 -17.34 12.80
C ARG A 15 -9.79 -16.88 13.09
N ILE A 16 -9.90 -15.66 13.61
CA ILE A 16 -11.18 -15.01 13.91
C ILE A 16 -11.08 -13.55 13.44
N ALA A 17 -12.07 -13.08 12.68
CA ALA A 17 -12.18 -11.67 12.30
C ALA A 17 -12.99 -10.92 13.37
N LEU A 18 -12.39 -9.87 13.94
CA LEU A 18 -12.94 -9.08 15.04
C LEU A 18 -13.08 -7.60 14.64
N THR A 19 -14.11 -6.93 15.13
CA THR A 19 -14.30 -5.47 14.98
C THR A 19 -14.63 -4.81 16.32
N MET A 20 -14.13 -3.59 16.53
CA MET A 20 -14.50 -2.76 17.69
C MET A 20 -15.84 -2.03 17.50
N ARG A 21 -16.36 -1.97 16.26
CA ARG A 21 -17.64 -1.35 15.94
C ARG A 21 -18.76 -2.35 16.20
N LEU A 22 -19.69 -2.00 17.08
CA LEU A 22 -20.76 -2.94 17.47
C LEU A 22 -21.88 -3.03 16.42
N ASP A 23 -21.97 -2.02 15.56
CA ASP A 23 -23.01 -1.89 14.54
C ASP A 23 -22.65 -2.57 13.20
N ASP A 24 -21.41 -3.06 13.04
CA ASP A 24 -20.99 -3.78 11.82
C ASP A 24 -21.74 -5.13 11.71
N GLU A 25 -22.29 -5.45 10.55
CA GLU A 25 -22.96 -6.74 10.31
C GLU A 25 -21.99 -7.85 9.90
N ALA A 26 -22.21 -9.05 10.45
CA ALA A 26 -21.46 -10.24 10.10
C ALA A 26 -21.83 -10.67 8.66
N GLY A 27 -20.85 -10.67 7.75
CA GLY A 27 -21.05 -11.00 6.33
C GLY A 27 -20.90 -9.82 5.35
N ALA A 28 -20.74 -8.59 5.84
CA ALA A 28 -20.49 -7.41 4.99
C ALA A 28 -19.07 -7.37 4.38
N THR A 29 -18.19 -8.30 4.76
CA THR A 29 -16.83 -8.44 4.23
C THR A 29 -16.78 -9.24 2.92
N LYS A 30 -17.77 -9.07 2.03
CA LYS A 30 -17.65 -9.46 0.62
C LYS A 30 -16.89 -8.38 -0.16
N GLY A 31 -15.64 -8.23 0.22
CA GLY A 31 -14.63 -7.46 -0.47
C GLY A 31 -13.36 -7.88 0.22
N ASN A 32 -12.63 -8.87 -0.28
CA ASN A 32 -11.77 -8.60 -1.43
C ASN A 32 -11.50 -7.10 -1.60
N ARG A 33 -10.98 -6.47 -0.52
CA ARG A 33 -9.85 -5.56 -0.66
C ARG A 33 -8.69 -6.40 -1.18
N SER A 34 -8.86 -6.97 -2.38
CA SER A 34 -7.80 -7.05 -3.35
C SER A 34 -7.16 -5.70 -3.26
N SER A 35 -5.94 -5.68 -2.74
CA SER A 35 -4.86 -5.01 -3.42
C SER A 35 -5.38 -3.91 -4.35
N GLU A 36 -5.26 -2.66 -3.94
CA GLU A 36 -4.24 -1.80 -4.52
C GLU A 36 -3.80 -2.24 -5.95
N SER A 37 -4.76 -2.33 -6.87
CA SER A 37 -4.55 -2.79 -8.25
C SER A 37 -5.52 -2.03 -9.17
N LYS A 38 -5.93 -0.83 -8.74
CA LYS A 38 -6.40 0.25 -9.62
C LYS A 38 -5.25 1.17 -10.02
N HIS A 39 -4.06 0.61 -10.20
CA HIS A 39 -2.91 1.32 -10.76
C HIS A 39 -2.45 0.67 -12.07
N SER A 40 -3.35 0.57 -13.04
CA SER A 40 -2.96 0.16 -14.40
C SER A 40 -3.87 0.77 -15.47
N GLU A 41 -4.32 2.02 -15.28
CA GLU A 41 -5.13 2.74 -16.28
C GLU A 41 -4.69 4.19 -16.48
N ARG A 42 -3.48 4.59 -16.08
CA ARG A 42 -3.02 6.00 -16.20
C ARG A 42 -1.52 6.21 -16.39
N ARG A 43 -0.82 5.48 -17.26
CA ARG A 43 0.57 5.85 -17.62
C ARG A 43 0.96 5.62 -19.08
N ASP A 44 0.12 6.06 -20.02
CA ASP A 44 0.57 6.52 -21.35
C ASP A 44 0.75 8.05 -21.39
N ARG A 45 1.26 8.63 -20.29
CA ARG A 45 1.85 9.97 -20.31
C ARG A 45 3.35 9.82 -20.31
N LYS A 46 3.93 9.99 -21.51
CA LYS A 46 5.26 10.50 -21.85
C LYS A 46 6.13 10.82 -20.62
N PRO A 47 7.37 10.30 -20.52
CA PRO A 47 8.25 10.68 -19.42
C PRO A 47 8.51 12.19 -19.52
N GLN A 48 7.88 12.95 -18.63
CA GLN A 48 8.30 14.30 -18.32
C GLN A 48 9.64 14.13 -17.61
N ARG A 49 10.71 14.29 -18.39
CA ARG A 49 12.08 14.36 -17.94
C ARG A 49 12.13 15.41 -16.84
N ASN A 50 12.11 14.93 -15.60
CA ASN A 50 12.25 15.76 -14.42
C ASN A 50 13.74 16.08 -14.34
N ASP A 51 14.18 17.10 -15.10
CA ASP A 51 15.52 17.69 -15.06
C ASP A 51 15.72 18.46 -13.74
N ARG A 52 15.51 17.77 -12.62
CA ARG A 52 15.96 18.15 -11.28
C ARG A 52 16.40 16.88 -10.58
N ALA A 53 17.57 16.38 -10.98
CA ALA A 53 18.34 15.55 -10.08
C ALA A 53 18.46 16.31 -8.74
N PRO A 54 18.33 15.64 -7.58
CA PRO A 54 18.58 16.29 -6.30
C PRO A 54 19.97 16.90 -6.40
N THR A 55 20.06 18.23 -6.25
CA THR A 55 21.30 19.00 -6.40
C THR A 55 22.43 18.50 -5.48
N ASN A 56 22.08 17.66 -4.51
CA ASN A 56 22.95 17.08 -3.49
C ASN A 56 22.92 15.54 -3.54
N SER A 57 23.03 14.94 -4.73
CA SER A 57 23.11 13.48 -4.87
C SER A 57 24.57 13.02 -4.85
N ALA A 58 24.96 12.23 -3.85
CA ALA A 58 26.33 11.72 -3.67
C ALA A 58 26.92 11.01 -4.92
N MET A 59 26.06 10.41 -5.74
CA MET A 59 26.46 9.76 -7.00
C MET A 59 26.91 10.78 -8.06
N ALA A 60 26.30 11.97 -8.12
CA ALA A 60 26.69 13.02 -9.07
C ALA A 60 28.09 13.58 -8.77
N ASP A 61 28.40 13.77 -7.48
CA ASP A 61 29.72 14.26 -7.05
C ASP A 61 30.84 13.27 -7.34
N ALA A 62 30.57 11.96 -7.23
CA ALA A 62 31.54 10.92 -7.55
C ALA A 62 31.94 10.96 -9.04
N PHE A 63 30.97 11.13 -9.95
CA PHE A 63 31.25 11.23 -11.38
C PHE A 63 31.93 12.56 -11.77
N ALA A 64 31.61 13.67 -11.10
CA ALA A 64 32.27 14.95 -11.35
C ALA A 64 33.78 14.92 -11.02
N LYS A 65 34.16 14.24 -9.94
CA LYS A 65 35.58 14.07 -9.55
C LYS A 65 36.38 13.18 -10.50
N LEU A 66 35.73 12.25 -11.19
CA LEU A 66 36.38 11.35 -12.14
C LEU A 66 36.68 12.02 -13.50
N LYS A 67 36.00 13.14 -13.81
CA LYS A 67 36.07 13.80 -15.12
C LYS A 67 37.05 14.99 -15.15
N LYS A 68 37.94 15.11 -14.16
CA LYS A 68 39.00 16.11 -14.12
C LYS A 68 40.35 15.48 -14.39
#